data_AF-A0A2S2NCG8-F1
#
_entry.id   AF-A0A2S2NCG8-F1
#
_cell.length_a   1.000
_cell.length_b   1.000
_cell.length_c   1.000
_cell.angle_alpha   90.00
_cell.angle_beta   90.00
_cell.angle_gamma   90.00
#
_symmetry.space_group_name_H-M   'P 1'
#
loop_
_entity.id
_entity.type
_entity.pdbx_description
1 polymer ?
#
loop_
_entity_poly.entity_id
_entity_poly.type
_entity_poly.pdbx_seq_one_letter_code
_entity_poly.pdbx_strand_id
1 'polypeptide(L)'
;MLYFSAGVGRSGTFIALDRVLQSLNDPTQVNNYIDVYGIVYAMRKERVWMVQTEQQYICIHQCIVCILSQNSGNSDQQELLDQEQQDLELMNSATAATMLAHHNRAFEDDEGIAESGM
;
A
#
# COMPACT_ATOMS: atom_id res chain seq x y z
N MET A 1 13.43 28.28 20.04
CA MET A 1 13.34 29.37 19.04
C MET A 1 13.36 28.76 17.65
N LEU A 2 12.25 28.18 17.20
CA LEU A 2 12.09 27.65 15.83
C LEU A 2 11.63 28.79 14.94
N TYR A 3 12.58 29.37 14.20
CA TYR A 3 12.38 30.57 13.40
C TYR A 3 11.81 30.22 12.02
N PHE A 4 10.50 30.39 11.88
CA PHE A 4 9.71 30.17 10.67
C PHE A 4 9.59 31.43 9.78
N SER A 5 10.66 32.19 9.60
CA SER A 5 10.54 33.61 9.20
C SER A 5 10.96 33.96 7.76
N ALA A 6 10.99 33.03 6.82
CA ALA A 6 11.03 33.41 5.41
C ALA A 6 10.29 32.36 4.59
N GLY A 7 9.16 32.73 3.98
CA GLY A 7 8.29 31.85 3.17
C GLY A 7 8.92 31.24 1.91
N VAL A 8 10.23 31.28 1.78
CA VAL A 8 11.04 30.69 0.70
C VAL A 8 11.75 29.40 1.14
N GLY A 9 12.08 29.26 2.43
CA GLY A 9 12.69 28.05 2.98
C GLY A 9 11.70 26.90 3.15
N ARG A 10 10.57 27.19 3.81
CA ARG A 10 9.48 26.20 4.00
C ARG A 10 8.89 25.71 2.69
N SER A 11 8.55 26.64 1.79
CA SER A 11 7.94 26.31 0.51
C SER A 11 8.89 25.50 -0.36
N GLY A 12 10.19 25.81 -0.34
CA GLY A 12 11.19 25.01 -1.03
C GLY A 12 11.37 23.62 -0.45
N THR A 13 11.37 23.47 0.87
CA THR A 13 11.38 22.17 1.53
C THR A 13 10.13 21.36 1.22
N PHE A 14 8.95 21.98 1.21
CA PHE A 14 7.69 21.32 0.90
C PHE A 14 7.62 20.85 -0.57
N ILE A 15 8.02 21.70 -1.52
CA ILE A 15 8.07 21.33 -2.95
C ILE A 15 9.10 20.21 -3.20
N ALA A 16 10.24 20.23 -2.51
CA ALA A 16 11.21 19.16 -2.59
C ALA A 16 10.61 17.84 -2.09
N LEU A 17 9.91 17.86 -0.96
CA LEU A 17 9.26 16.66 -0.39
C LEU A 17 8.13 16.14 -1.28
N ASP A 18 7.33 17.02 -1.87
CA ASP A 18 6.29 16.64 -2.82
C ASP A 18 6.87 15.91 -4.04
N ARG A 19 7.96 16.44 -4.62
CA ARG A 19 8.66 15.78 -5.74
C ARG A 19 9.26 14.43 -5.35
N VAL A 20 9.77 14.30 -4.12
CA VAL A 20 10.25 13.02 -3.58
C VAL A 20 9.10 12.02 -3.46
N LEU A 21 7.95 12.42 -2.90
CA LEU A 21 6.80 11.54 -2.73
C LEU A 21 6.24 11.07 -4.07
N GLN A 22 6.17 11.96 -5.05
CA GLN A 22 5.80 11.60 -6.43
C GLN A 22 6.79 10.60 -7.02
N SER A 23 8.09 10.77 -6.79
CA SER A 23 9.12 9.84 -7.27
C SER A 23 9.02 8.47 -6.59
N LEU A 24 8.61 8.41 -5.32
CA LEU A 24 8.39 7.17 -4.59
C LEU A 24 7.11 6.43 -4.99
N ASN A 25 6.06 7.16 -5.38
CA ASN A 25 4.79 6.60 -5.79
C ASN A 25 4.73 6.26 -7.30
N ASP A 26 5.75 6.61 -8.07
CA ASP A 26 5.80 6.32 -9.50
C ASP A 26 6.11 4.83 -9.73
N PRO A 27 5.15 4.03 -10.24
CA PRO A 27 5.33 2.60 -10.44
C PRO A 27 6.34 2.26 -11.55
N THR A 28 6.78 3.26 -12.33
CA THR A 28 7.80 3.08 -13.38
C THR A 28 9.23 3.21 -12.86
N GLN A 29 9.41 3.71 -11.63
CA GLN A 29 10.70 3.80 -10.96
C GLN A 29 11.06 2.42 -10.37
N VAL A 30 11.75 1.60 -11.17
CA VAL A 30 12.28 0.29 -10.72
C VAL A 30 13.47 0.47 -9.77
N ASN A 31 14.04 1.67 -9.73
CA ASN A 31 15.28 1.96 -9.04
C ASN A 31 14.94 2.61 -7.70
N ASN A 32 15.26 1.92 -6.60
CA ASN A 32 14.95 2.36 -5.24
C ASN A 32 15.88 3.51 -4.75
N TYR A 33 16.05 4.55 -5.56
CA TYR A 33 16.95 5.68 -5.28
C TYR A 33 16.21 7.03 -5.39
N ILE A 34 16.60 7.98 -4.54
CA ILE A 34 16.08 9.35 -4.57
C ILE A 34 17.26 10.32 -4.75
N ASP A 35 17.28 11.07 -5.86
CA ASP A 35 18.28 12.11 -6.10
C ASP A 35 17.85 13.46 -5.53
N VAL A 36 18.09 13.66 -4.22
CA VAL A 36 17.81 14.91 -3.53
C VAL A 36 18.60 16.08 -4.12
N TYR A 37 19.84 15.84 -4.55
CA TYR A 37 20.69 16.88 -5.14
C TYR A 37 20.11 17.36 -6.47
N GLY A 38 19.74 16.42 -7.37
CA GLY A 38 19.11 16.73 -8.65
C GLY A 38 17.80 17.49 -8.49
N ILE A 39 16.97 17.11 -7.51
CA ILE A 39 15.70 17.80 -7.21
C ILE A 39 15.97 19.26 -6.80
N VAL A 40 16.87 19.49 -5.83
CA VAL A 40 17.20 20.85 -5.37
C VAL A 40 17.87 21.67 -6.47
N TYR A 41 18.72 21.05 -7.29
CA TYR A 41 19.35 21.68 -8.44
C TYR A 41 18.31 22.12 -9.48
N ALA A 42 17.36 21.25 -9.83
CA ALA A 42 16.28 21.57 -10.77
C ALA A 42 15.38 22.70 -10.22
N MET A 43 15.03 22.64 -8.94
CA MET A 43 14.28 23.70 -8.25
C MET A 43 14.98 25.06 -8.34
N ARG A 44 16.31 25.08 -8.17
CA ARG A 44 17.10 26.31 -8.26
C ARG A 44 17.22 26.86 -9.68
N LYS A 45 17.08 26.03 -10.72
CA LYS A 45 16.95 26.49 -12.11
C LYS A 45 15.63 27.21 -12.35
N GLU A 46 14.53 26.72 -11.77
CA GLU A 46 13.20 27.33 -11.93
C GLU A 46 13.04 28.60 -11.08
N ARG A 47 13.56 28.59 -9.85
CA ARG A 47 13.51 29.74 -8.93
C ARG A 47 14.78 29.83 -8.11
N VAL A 48 15.47 30.96 -8.23
CA VAL A 48 16.69 31.23 -7.48
C VAL A 48 16.41 31.18 -5.98
N TRP A 49 17.36 30.64 -5.19
CA TRP A 49 17.30 30.56 -3.73
C TRP A 49 16.28 29.57 -3.14
N MET A 50 15.94 28.49 -3.85
CA MET A 50 15.25 27.35 -3.25
C MET A 50 16.19 26.55 -2.34
N VAL A 51 15.72 26.19 -1.14
CA VAL A 51 16.48 25.49 -0.07
C VAL A 51 17.78 26.22 0.25
N GLN A 52 17.72 27.24 1.10
CA GLN A 52 18.82 28.20 1.30
C GLN A 52 19.81 27.77 2.37
N THR A 53 19.35 27.03 3.38
CA THR A 53 20.16 26.67 4.54
C THR A 53 20.47 25.19 4.55
N GLU A 54 21.61 24.85 5.14
CA GLU A 54 22.00 23.45 5.37
C GLU A 54 20.93 22.71 6.17
N GLN A 55 20.37 23.32 7.22
CA GLN A 55 19.30 22.72 8.02
C GLN A 55 18.05 22.37 7.20
N GLN A 56 17.71 23.15 6.17
CA GLN A 56 16.58 22.81 5.29
C GLN A 56 16.91 21.58 4.43
N TYR A 57 18.14 21.48 3.95
CA TYR A 57 18.60 20.32 3.19
C TYR A 57 18.64 19.06 4.07
N ILE A 58 19.18 19.16 5.29
CA ILE A 58 19.17 18.09 6.29
C ILE A 58 17.73 17.65 6.62
N CYS A 59 16.81 18.61 6.79
CA CYS A 59 15.41 18.31 7.06
C CYS A 59 14.76 17.50 5.92
N ILE A 60 15.06 17.80 4.65
CA ILE A 60 14.58 17.00 3.51
C ILE A 60 15.02 15.54 3.64
N HIS A 61 16.31 15.30 3.93
CA HIS A 61 16.83 13.95 4.14
C HIS A 61 16.17 13.23 5.33
N GLN A 62 15.97 13.92 6.46
CA GLN A 62 15.31 13.34 7.63
C GLN A 62 13.86 12.95 7.33
N CYS A 63 13.13 13.79 6.60
CA CYS A 63 11.77 13.50 6.18
C CYS A 63 11.71 12.29 5.23
N ILE A 64 12.64 12.19 4.26
CA ILE A 64 12.74 11.01 3.37
C ILE A 64 12.91 9.72 4.19
N VAL A 65 13.86 9.70 5.12
CA VAL A 65 14.10 8.53 5.99
C VAL A 65 12.84 8.17 6.78
N CYS A 66 12.15 9.18 7.31
CA CYS A 66 10.92 8.98 8.07
C CYS A 66 9.80 8.37 7.21
N ILE A 67 9.61 8.87 5.98
CA ILE A 67 8.61 8.36 5.03
C ILE A 67 8.92 6.90 4.65
N LEU A 68 10.17 6.61 4.28
CA LEU A 68 10.58 5.26 3.89
C LEU A 68 10.41 4.27 5.06
N SER A 69 10.76 4.67 6.28
CA SER A 69 10.58 3.83 7.47
C SER A 69 9.11 3.54 7.78
N GLN A 70 8.20 4.49 7.51
CA GLN A 70 6.76 4.30 7.69
C GLN A 70 6.17 3.36 6.63
N ASN A 71 6.60 3.47 5.38
CA ASN A 71 6.13 2.58 4.32
C ASN A 71 6.46 1.11 4.62
N SER A 72 7.64 0.82 5.18
CA SER A 72 7.98 -0.54 5.61
C SER A 72 6.98 -1.08 6.65
N GLY A 73 6.67 -0.30 7.70
CA GLY A 73 5.75 -0.75 8.75
C GLY A 73 4.29 -0.89 8.28
N ASN A 74 3.84 -0.09 7.31
CA ASN A 74 2.49 -0.19 6.77
C ASN A 74 2.32 -1.41 5.84
N SER A 75 3.38 -1.78 5.12
CA SER A 75 3.37 -2.97 4.24
C SER A 75 3.08 -4.23 5.05
N ASP A 76 3.78 -4.39 6.17
CA ASP A 76 3.64 -5.54 7.06
C ASP A 76 2.23 -5.64 7.66
N GLN A 77 1.58 -4.50 7.95
CA GLN A 77 0.20 -4.49 8.46
C GLN A 77 -0.84 -4.78 7.39
N GLN A 78 -0.63 -4.33 6.15
CA GLN A 78 -1.54 -4.61 5.05
C GLN A 78 -1.52 -6.10 4.69
N GLU A 79 -0.34 -6.74 4.66
CA GLU A 79 -0.22 -8.18 4.41
C GLU A 79 -0.95 -9.01 5.46
N LEU A 80 -0.89 -8.62 6.75
CA LEU A 80 -1.61 -9.31 7.83
C LEU A 80 -3.14 -9.20 7.67
N LEU A 81 -3.66 -8.04 7.28
CA LEU A 81 -5.08 -7.82 7.06
C LEU A 81 -5.61 -8.58 5.83
N ASP A 82 -4.81 -8.61 4.76
CA ASP A 82 -5.15 -9.35 3.54
C ASP A 82 -5.15 -10.86 3.81
N GLN A 83 -4.20 -11.35 4.62
CA GLN A 83 -4.16 -12.75 5.08
C GLN A 83 -5.38 -13.12 5.93
N GLU A 84 -5.75 -12.28 6.90
CA GLU A 84 -6.95 -12.50 7.74
C GLU A 84 -8.25 -12.50 6.90
N GLN A 85 -8.37 -11.61 5.92
CA GLN A 85 -9.53 -11.58 5.01
C GLN A 85 -9.61 -12.85 4.16
N GLN A 86 -8.48 -13.33 3.65
CA GLN A 86 -8.41 -14.54 2.84
C GLN A 86 -8.79 -15.79 3.66
N ASP A 87 -8.35 -15.85 4.92
CA ASP A 87 -8.70 -16.94 5.85
C ASP A 87 -10.21 -16.93 6.19
N LEU A 88 -10.81 -15.74 6.39
CA LEU A 88 -12.26 -15.61 6.61
C LEU A 88 -13.09 -16.03 5.38
N GLU A 89 -12.67 -15.67 4.17
CA GLU A 89 -13.35 -16.09 2.93
C GLU A 89 -13.29 -17.61 2.74
N LEU A 90 -12.14 -18.23 3.01
CA LEU A 90 -11.97 -19.68 2.99
C LEU A 90 -12.92 -20.38 3.97
N MET A 91 -13.03 -19.86 5.21
CA MET A 91 -13.93 -20.41 6.21
C MET A 91 -15.41 -20.29 5.81
N ASN A 92 -15.81 -19.16 5.23
CA ASN A 92 -17.18 -18.96 4.74
C ASN A 92 -17.52 -19.90 3.56
N SER A 93 -16.57 -20.11 2.64
CA SER A 93 -16.75 -21.03 1.51
C SER A 93 -16.89 -22.50 1.95
N ALA A 94 -16.10 -22.95 2.93
CA ALA A 94 -16.17 -24.30 3.49
C ALA A 94 -17.49 -24.55 4.24
N THR A 95 -17.98 -23.53 4.96
CA THR A 95 -19.28 -23.58 5.63
C THR A 95 -20.42 -23.70 4.62
N ALA A 96 -20.38 -22.93 3.53
CA ALA A 96 -21.35 -23.02 2.44
C ALA A 96 -21.34 -24.40 1.75
N ALA A 97 -20.17 -24.96 1.49
CA ALA A 97 -20.02 -26.30 0.92
C ALA A 97 -20.60 -27.40 1.82
N THR A 98 -20.38 -27.30 3.14
CA THR A 98 -20.92 -28.25 4.13
C THR A 98 -22.45 -28.16 4.22
N MET A 99 -23.01 -26.94 4.19
CA MET A 99 -24.46 -26.71 4.17
C MET A 99 -25.14 -27.29 2.91
N LEU A 100 -24.50 -27.16 1.74
CA LEU A 100 -25.00 -27.74 0.48
C LEU A 100 -24.89 -29.27 0.45
N ALA A 101 -23.82 -29.84 1.03
CA ALA A 101 -23.63 -31.29 1.11
C ALA A 101 -24.71 -32.00 1.95
N HIS A 102 -25.38 -31.28 2.85
CA HIS A 102 -26.43 -31.82 3.71
C HIS A 102 -27.82 -31.89 3.04
N HIS A 103 -27.94 -31.62 1.72
CA HIS A 103 -29.25 -31.56 1.04
C HIS A 103 -29.47 -32.56 -0.11
N ASN A 104 -28.65 -33.59 -0.29
CA ASN A 104 -28.82 -34.48 -1.45
C ASN A 104 -28.48 -35.97 -1.22
N ARG A 105 -28.95 -36.58 -0.12
CA ARG A 105 -28.70 -38.01 0.17
C ARG A 105 -29.94 -38.86 0.42
N ALA A 106 -31.08 -38.53 -0.15
CA ALA A 106 -32.28 -39.34 0.04
C ALA A 106 -33.21 -39.31 -1.18
N PHE A 107 -32.81 -39.89 -2.31
CA PHE A 107 -33.79 -40.41 -3.28
C PHE A 107 -33.23 -41.34 -4.36
N GLU A 108 -32.45 -42.36 -4.02
CA GLU A 108 -32.17 -43.47 -4.97
C GLU A 108 -32.03 -44.77 -4.18
N ASP A 109 -33.14 -45.37 -3.74
CA ASP A 109 -33.15 -46.78 -3.29
C ASP A 109 -34.58 -47.35 -3.19
N ASP A 110 -35.37 -47.31 -4.28
CA ASP A 110 -36.62 -48.08 -4.36
C ASP A 110 -36.54 -49.07 -5.53
N GLU A 111 -35.78 -50.14 -5.34
CA GLU A 111 -35.90 -51.38 -6.11
C GLU A 111 -37.05 -52.25 -5.57
N GLY A 112 -37.92 -52.70 -6.47
CA GLY A 112 -38.83 -53.84 -6.28
C GLY A 112 -40.31 -53.43 -6.30
N ILE A 113 -41.23 -54.10 -7.01
CA ILE A 113 -41.32 -55.52 -7.33
C ILE A 113 -42.08 -55.67 -8.66
N ALA A 114 -41.57 -56.57 -9.52
CA ALA A 114 -42.25 -57.02 -10.73
C ALA A 114 -43.57 -57.74 -10.38
N GLU A 115 -44.69 -57.23 -10.88
CA GLU A 115 -45.98 -57.92 -10.81
C GLU A 115 -45.95 -59.10 -11.81
N SER A 116 -45.78 -60.32 -11.27
CA SER A 116 -45.94 -61.57 -12.01
C SER A 116 -47.42 -61.78 -12.33
N GLY A 117 -47.68 -62.15 -13.57
CA GLY A 117 -49.01 -62.30 -14.12
C GLY A 117 -49.77 -63.57 -13.74
N MET A 118 -51.00 -63.57 -14.27
CA MET A 118 -52.07 -64.58 -14.32
C MET A 118 -52.86 -64.84 -13.04
#